data_AF-A0A2D7BZ97-F1
#
_entry.id   AF-A0A2D7BZ97-F1
#
_cell.length_a   1.000
_cell.length_b   1.000
_cell.length_c   1.000
_cell.angle_alpha   90.00
_cell.angle_beta   90.00
_cell.angle_gamma   90.00
#
_symmetry.space_group_name_H-M   'P 1'
#
loop_
_entity.id
_entity.type
_entity.pdbx_description
1 polymer ?
#
loop_
_entity_poly.entity_id
_entity_poly.type
_entity_poly.pdbx_seq_one_letter_code
_entity_poly.pdbx_strand_id
1 'polypeptide(L)'
;MPKKKLTPAEKAKRTREAKKQANLDALGFERKKVKRRRKPMSEEQKKAAVERLAKAREARGADGSKSVHHSIRDLDEDHFLHWKKVKQWVKSCTDELKGMKSYKDSKVSKERAKYQDLEIYISNMKKYLSGGVWSDFRYGEQREGRVQKVCIAMSYYPDGTPKRNYGTWYPDIAQVWTRELEAEFELDKNYEG
;
A
#
# COMPACT_ATOMS: atom_id res chain seq x y z
N MET A 1 -4.88 29.45 -28.39
CA MET A 1 -4.59 28.00 -28.32
C MET A 1 -4.82 27.38 -29.71
N PRO A 2 -3.77 27.00 -30.46
CA PRO A 2 -3.95 26.41 -31.80
C PRO A 2 -4.62 25.04 -31.69
N LYS A 3 -5.74 24.85 -32.40
CA LYS A 3 -6.48 23.57 -32.43
C LYS A 3 -5.55 22.47 -32.96
N LYS A 4 -5.21 21.49 -32.13
CA LYS A 4 -4.36 20.34 -32.50
C LYS A 4 -4.99 19.65 -33.71
N LYS A 5 -4.32 19.70 -34.88
CA LYS A 5 -4.80 19.08 -36.12
C LYS A 5 -4.74 17.55 -35.93
N LEU A 6 -5.85 16.84 -36.19
CA LEU A 6 -5.90 15.38 -36.14
C LEU A 6 -4.84 14.78 -37.06
N THR A 7 -4.18 13.74 -36.58
CA THR A 7 -3.24 12.93 -37.38
C THR A 7 -3.97 12.23 -38.54
N PRO A 8 -3.27 11.87 -39.63
CA PRO A 8 -3.88 11.14 -40.76
C PRO A 8 -4.59 9.85 -40.32
N ALA A 9 -4.03 9.13 -39.34
CA ALA A 9 -4.62 7.91 -38.79
C ALA A 9 -5.95 8.18 -38.04
N GLU A 10 -6.02 9.25 -37.26
CA GLU A 10 -7.25 9.64 -36.56
C GLU A 10 -8.34 10.12 -37.53
N LYS A 11 -7.95 10.80 -38.63
CA LYS A 11 -8.89 11.18 -39.71
C LYS A 11 -9.46 9.94 -40.40
N ALA A 12 -8.61 8.99 -40.78
CA ALA A 12 -9.03 7.75 -41.43
C ALA A 12 -9.96 6.92 -40.53
N LYS A 13 -9.67 6.84 -39.23
CA LYS A 13 -10.52 6.18 -38.24
C LYS A 13 -11.89 6.84 -38.13
N ARG A 14 -11.93 8.19 -38.08
CA ARG A 14 -13.18 8.95 -38.01
C ARG A 14 -14.05 8.76 -39.27
N THR A 15 -13.44 8.73 -40.46
CA THR A 15 -14.17 8.46 -41.71
C THR A 15 -14.70 7.04 -41.76
N ARG A 16 -13.93 6.05 -41.28
CA ARG A 16 -14.37 4.65 -41.21
C ARG A 16 -15.51 4.45 -40.20
N GLU A 17 -15.45 5.12 -39.05
CA GLU A 17 -16.52 5.11 -38.04
C GLU A 17 -17.78 5.82 -38.55
N ALA A 18 -17.65 6.96 -39.23
CA ALA A 18 -18.78 7.68 -39.84
C ALA A 18 -19.47 6.85 -40.95
N LYS A 19 -18.70 6.22 -41.84
CA LYS A 19 -19.25 5.30 -42.85
C LYS A 19 -19.93 4.09 -42.22
N LYS A 20 -19.37 3.56 -41.13
CA LYS A 20 -19.96 2.45 -40.39
C LYS A 20 -21.28 2.86 -39.71
N GLN A 21 -21.35 4.07 -39.17
CA GLN A 21 -22.56 4.61 -38.56
C GLN A 21 -23.64 4.88 -39.62
N ALA A 22 -23.30 5.53 -40.73
CA ALA A 22 -24.22 5.77 -41.84
C ALA A 22 -24.78 4.46 -42.43
N ASN A 23 -23.96 3.41 -42.55
CA ASN A 23 -24.43 2.09 -42.95
C ASN A 23 -25.36 1.45 -41.91
N LEU A 24 -25.12 1.65 -40.61
CA LEU A 24 -26.00 1.13 -39.55
C LEU A 24 -27.34 1.88 -39.50
N ASP A 25 -27.32 3.19 -39.73
CA ASP A 25 -28.51 4.04 -39.77
C ASP A 25 -29.37 3.74 -41.02
N ALA A 26 -28.74 3.54 -42.19
CA ALA A 26 -29.42 3.15 -43.43
C ALA A 26 -30.07 1.75 -43.37
N LEU A 27 -29.53 0.86 -42.55
CA LEU A 27 -30.09 -0.47 -42.28
C LEU A 27 -31.10 -0.46 -41.11
N GLY A 28 -31.36 0.68 -40.48
CA GLY A 28 -32.29 0.82 -39.34
C GLY A 28 -31.92 -0.03 -38.11
N PHE A 29 -30.67 -0.47 -38.01
CA PHE A 29 -30.25 -1.46 -37.00
C PHE A 29 -29.46 -0.83 -35.86
N GLU A 30 -30.14 -0.59 -34.73
CA GLU A 30 -29.47 -0.18 -33.50
C GLU A 30 -28.74 -1.37 -32.85
N ARG A 31 -27.41 -1.30 -32.83
CA ARG A 31 -26.55 -2.35 -32.25
C ARG A 31 -26.60 -2.31 -30.72
N LYS A 32 -27.66 -2.86 -30.11
CA LYS A 32 -27.75 -3.03 -28.65
C LYS A 32 -26.66 -3.98 -28.18
N LYS A 33 -25.80 -3.54 -27.23
CA LYS A 33 -24.86 -4.42 -26.54
C LYS A 33 -25.63 -5.46 -25.74
N VAL A 34 -25.77 -6.67 -26.30
CA VAL A 34 -26.36 -7.81 -25.60
C VAL A 34 -25.39 -8.22 -24.48
N LYS A 35 -25.67 -7.78 -23.24
CA LYS A 35 -24.99 -8.29 -22.06
C LYS A 35 -25.60 -9.65 -21.72
N ARG A 36 -24.80 -10.72 -21.63
CA ARG A 36 -25.26 -12.01 -21.11
C ARG A 36 -25.84 -11.78 -19.71
N ARG A 37 -27.16 -11.95 -19.55
CA ARG A 37 -27.79 -11.95 -18.22
C ARG A 37 -27.31 -13.19 -17.48
N ARG A 38 -26.86 -13.03 -16.24
CA ARG A 38 -26.53 -14.18 -15.37
C ARG A 38 -27.81 -14.98 -15.14
N LYS A 39 -27.75 -16.31 -15.25
CA LYS A 39 -28.88 -17.16 -14.85
C LYS A 39 -29.21 -16.86 -13.38
N PRO A 40 -30.48 -16.59 -13.03
CA PRO A 40 -30.88 -16.47 -11.64
C PRO A 40 -30.58 -17.80 -10.95
N MET A 41 -29.87 -17.74 -9.83
CA MET A 41 -29.50 -18.91 -9.03
C MET A 41 -30.79 -19.56 -8.50
N SER A 42 -30.96 -20.89 -8.65
CA SER A 42 -32.13 -21.58 -8.08
C SER A 42 -32.11 -21.47 -6.56
N GLU A 43 -33.26 -21.63 -5.89
CA GLU A 43 -33.31 -21.51 -4.43
C GLU A 43 -32.42 -22.54 -3.72
N GLU A 44 -32.33 -23.75 -4.28
CA GLU A 44 -31.44 -24.80 -3.79
C GLU A 44 -29.95 -24.45 -3.95
N GLN A 45 -29.59 -23.87 -5.09
CA GLN A 45 -28.22 -23.40 -5.33
C GLN A 45 -27.85 -22.24 -4.40
N LYS A 46 -28.81 -21.36 -4.06
CA LYS A 46 -28.62 -20.29 -3.08
C LYS A 46 -28.40 -20.86 -1.68
N LYS A 47 -29.22 -21.82 -1.25
CA LYS A 47 -29.07 -22.48 0.07
C LYS A 47 -27.73 -23.20 0.18
N ALA A 48 -27.37 -24.01 -0.82
CA ALA A 48 -26.08 -24.70 -0.86
C ALA A 48 -24.88 -23.73 -0.90
N ALA A 49 -25.00 -22.58 -1.57
CA ALA A 49 -23.98 -21.54 -1.58
C ALA A 49 -23.87 -20.85 -0.21
N VAL A 50 -24.99 -20.58 0.46
CA VAL A 50 -25.02 -20.01 1.81
C VAL A 50 -24.38 -20.96 2.83
N GLU A 51 -24.71 -22.25 2.78
CA GLU A 51 -24.11 -23.28 3.65
C GLU A 51 -22.61 -23.43 3.41
N ARG A 52 -22.17 -23.48 2.14
CA ARG A 52 -20.74 -23.48 1.81
C ARG A 52 -20.03 -22.23 2.31
N LEU A 53 -20.64 -21.05 2.18
CA LEU A 53 -20.09 -19.79 2.66
C LEU A 53 -20.06 -19.73 4.20
N ALA A 54 -21.06 -20.29 4.89
CA ALA A 54 -21.10 -20.38 6.34
C ALA A 54 -19.96 -21.28 6.86
N LYS A 55 -19.84 -22.49 6.31
CA LYS A 55 -18.73 -23.41 6.62
C LYS A 55 -17.37 -22.79 6.34
N ALA A 56 -17.24 -22.05 5.24
CA ALA A 56 -16.01 -21.34 4.90
C ALA A 56 -15.71 -20.19 5.87
N ARG A 57 -16.73 -19.50 6.40
CA ARG A 57 -16.57 -18.45 7.43
C ARG A 57 -16.17 -19.03 8.78
N GLU A 58 -16.80 -20.12 9.20
CA GLU A 58 -16.42 -20.86 10.42
C GLU A 58 -14.99 -21.39 10.33
N ALA A 59 -14.63 -22.03 9.21
CA ALA A 59 -13.28 -22.53 8.97
C ALA A 59 -12.23 -21.40 8.94
N ARG A 60 -12.61 -20.17 8.54
CA ARG A 60 -11.71 -19.00 8.57
C ARG A 60 -11.41 -18.52 9.99
N GLY A 61 -12.25 -18.88 10.96
CA GLY A 61 -12.22 -18.35 12.31
C GLY A 61 -12.70 -16.90 12.35
N ALA A 62 -13.53 -16.55 13.34
CA ALA A 62 -14.10 -15.20 13.48
C ALA A 62 -13.03 -14.11 13.68
N ASP A 63 -11.85 -14.48 14.16
CA ASP A 63 -10.79 -13.55 14.56
C ASP A 63 -9.91 -13.09 13.37
N GLY A 64 -9.91 -13.84 12.26
CA GLY A 64 -9.06 -13.53 11.09
C GLY A 64 -7.55 -13.62 11.38
N SER A 65 -7.17 -14.27 12.48
CA SER A 65 -5.80 -14.49 12.94
C SER A 65 -4.99 -15.38 11.99
N LYS A 66 -5.64 -16.31 11.27
CA LYS A 66 -4.99 -17.22 10.29
C LYS A 66 -4.24 -16.52 9.16
N SER A 67 -4.63 -15.29 8.81
CA SER A 67 -3.98 -14.50 7.76
C SER A 67 -2.79 -13.67 8.26
N VAL A 68 -2.54 -13.69 9.58
CA VAL A 68 -1.50 -12.90 10.24
C VAL A 68 -0.28 -13.78 10.47
N HIS A 69 0.92 -13.21 10.26
CA HIS A 69 2.20 -13.85 10.55
C HIS A 69 2.29 -14.30 12.00
N HIS A 70 2.90 -15.46 12.25
CA HIS A 70 2.97 -16.08 13.59
C HIS A 70 3.57 -15.13 14.63
N SER A 71 4.67 -14.43 14.28
CA SER A 71 5.33 -13.49 15.21
C SER A 71 4.46 -12.33 15.68
N ILE A 72 3.43 -11.95 14.91
CA ILE A 72 2.51 -10.87 15.28
C ILE A 72 1.27 -11.42 15.97
N ARG A 73 0.89 -12.66 15.68
CA ARG A 73 -0.29 -13.29 16.28
C ARG A 73 -0.13 -13.46 17.78
N ASP A 74 1.08 -13.81 18.20
CA ASP A 74 1.40 -14.15 19.59
C ASP A 74 1.85 -12.92 20.42
N LEU A 75 1.83 -11.73 19.82
CA LEU A 75 2.06 -10.46 20.52
C LEU A 75 0.89 -10.15 21.46
N ASP A 76 1.22 -9.53 22.60
CA ASP A 76 0.24 -9.06 23.58
C ASP A 76 -0.79 -8.10 22.93
N GLU A 77 -2.03 -8.12 23.43
CA GLU A 77 -3.14 -7.31 22.89
C GLU A 77 -2.88 -5.81 23.08
N ASP A 78 -2.19 -5.44 24.16
CA ASP A 78 -1.82 -4.06 24.46
C ASP A 78 -0.66 -3.53 23.61
N HIS A 79 0.06 -4.41 22.91
CA HIS A 79 1.17 -3.99 22.05
C HIS A 79 0.73 -2.94 21.03
N PHE A 80 1.56 -1.92 20.83
CA PHE A 80 1.23 -0.76 19.99
C PHE A 80 1.02 -1.15 18.51
N LEU A 81 1.71 -2.19 18.02
CA LEU A 81 1.53 -2.76 16.67
C LEU A 81 0.71 -4.06 16.65
N HIS A 82 -0.13 -4.30 17.64
CA HIS A 82 -0.98 -5.50 17.65
C HIS A 82 -1.85 -5.58 16.38
N TRP A 83 -1.98 -6.77 15.79
CA TRP A 83 -2.58 -6.95 14.46
C TRP A 83 -4.04 -6.49 14.37
N LYS A 84 -4.81 -6.53 15.47
CA LYS A 84 -6.19 -6.01 15.52
C LYS A 84 -6.22 -4.51 15.25
N LYS A 85 -5.33 -3.74 15.89
CA LYS A 85 -5.18 -2.28 15.70
C LYS A 85 -4.77 -1.98 14.25
N VAL A 86 -3.76 -2.69 13.73
CA VAL A 86 -3.30 -2.49 12.34
C VAL A 86 -4.40 -2.80 11.32
N LYS A 87 -5.22 -3.84 11.53
CA LYS A 87 -6.37 -4.12 10.64
C LYS A 87 -7.40 -2.99 10.65
N GLN A 88 -7.64 -2.36 11.81
CA GLN A 88 -8.51 -1.20 11.91
C GLN A 88 -7.95 -0.01 11.14
N TRP A 89 -6.65 0.29 11.28
CA TRP A 89 -5.98 1.35 10.52
C TRP A 89 -5.99 1.10 9.01
N VAL A 90 -5.76 -0.14 8.57
CA VAL A 90 -5.88 -0.50 7.15
C VAL A 90 -7.27 -0.20 6.62
N LYS A 91 -8.33 -0.44 7.41
CA LYS A 91 -9.70 -0.13 7.02
C LYS A 91 -9.92 1.38 6.90
N SER A 92 -9.58 2.16 7.92
CA SER A 92 -9.79 3.61 7.89
C SER A 92 -8.96 4.30 6.80
N CYS A 93 -7.68 3.98 6.67
CA CYS A 93 -6.85 4.49 5.57
C CYS A 93 -7.41 4.08 4.20
N THR A 94 -7.93 2.86 4.05
CA THR A 94 -8.53 2.44 2.75
C THR A 94 -9.79 3.25 2.43
N ASP A 95 -10.58 3.62 3.44
CA ASP A 95 -11.76 4.46 3.27
C ASP A 95 -11.35 5.92 2.94
N GLU A 96 -10.30 6.44 3.55
CA GLU A 96 -9.69 7.73 3.18
C GLU A 96 -9.17 7.71 1.73
N LEU A 97 -8.45 6.66 1.32
CA LEU A 97 -7.94 6.50 -0.06
C LEU A 97 -9.07 6.53 -1.09
N LYS A 98 -10.24 5.97 -0.77
CA LYS A 98 -11.41 6.01 -1.66
C LYS A 98 -11.90 7.45 -1.87
N GLY A 99 -11.89 8.28 -0.83
CA GLY A 99 -12.24 9.70 -0.92
C GLY A 99 -11.23 10.49 -1.75
N MET A 100 -9.95 10.14 -1.68
CA MET A 100 -8.87 10.82 -2.39
C MET A 100 -8.59 10.29 -3.81
N LYS A 101 -9.46 9.44 -4.37
CA LYS A 101 -9.23 8.83 -5.71
C LYS A 101 -8.99 9.84 -6.83
N SER A 102 -9.61 11.02 -6.76
CA SER A 102 -9.40 12.10 -7.74
C SER A 102 -7.96 12.62 -7.74
N TYR A 103 -7.26 12.52 -6.61
CA TYR A 103 -5.90 13.03 -6.47
C TYR A 103 -4.87 12.19 -7.20
N LYS A 104 -5.19 10.94 -7.54
CA LYS A 104 -4.31 10.03 -8.30
C LYS A 104 -3.84 10.65 -9.62
N ASP A 105 -4.78 11.22 -10.37
CA ASP A 105 -4.54 11.81 -11.69
C ASP A 105 -4.51 13.35 -11.65
N SER A 106 -4.38 13.94 -10.46
CA SER A 106 -4.35 15.39 -10.30
C SER A 106 -3.10 15.99 -10.96
N LYS A 107 -3.25 17.21 -11.49
CA LYS A 107 -2.13 18.00 -12.01
C LYS A 107 -1.26 18.58 -10.89
N VAL A 108 -1.79 18.67 -9.67
CA VAL A 108 -1.07 19.20 -8.51
C VAL A 108 -0.18 18.11 -7.93
N SER A 109 1.13 18.33 -7.97
CA SER A 109 2.12 17.35 -7.49
C SER A 109 1.89 16.94 -6.03
N LYS A 110 1.57 17.91 -5.16
CA LYS A 110 1.30 17.66 -3.74
C LYS A 110 0.10 16.74 -3.49
N GLU A 111 -0.94 16.84 -4.32
CA GLU A 111 -2.12 15.97 -4.20
C GLU A 111 -1.80 14.54 -4.59
N ARG A 112 -1.04 14.35 -5.68
CA ARG A 112 -0.56 13.03 -6.10
C ARG A 112 0.36 12.40 -5.06
N ALA A 113 1.28 13.19 -4.49
CA ALA A 113 2.17 12.71 -3.43
C ALA A 113 1.38 12.20 -2.22
N LYS A 114 0.39 12.97 -1.73
CA LYS A 114 -0.49 12.53 -0.64
C LYS A 114 -1.21 11.21 -0.94
N TYR A 115 -1.72 11.05 -2.17
CA TYR A 115 -2.35 9.79 -2.58
C TYR A 115 -1.37 8.62 -2.55
N GLN A 116 -0.17 8.81 -3.12
CA GLN A 116 0.88 7.78 -3.17
C GLN A 116 1.37 7.43 -1.77
N ASP A 117 1.60 8.42 -0.90
CA ASP A 117 2.00 8.21 0.48
C ASP A 117 0.99 7.35 1.23
N LEU A 118 -0.31 7.55 0.98
CA LEU A 118 -1.38 6.78 1.60
C LEU A 118 -1.53 5.37 1.03
N GLU A 119 -1.41 5.23 -0.28
CA GLU A 119 -1.37 3.93 -0.94
C GLU A 119 -0.18 3.07 -0.47
N ILE A 120 1.01 3.66 -0.35
CA ILE A 120 2.22 2.99 0.13
C ILE A 120 2.05 2.57 1.58
N TYR A 121 1.51 3.44 2.44
CA TYR A 121 1.26 3.10 3.85
C TYR A 121 0.34 1.88 4.01
N ILE A 122 -0.76 1.83 3.25
CA ILE A 122 -1.65 0.66 3.23
C ILE A 122 -0.92 -0.60 2.76
N SER A 123 -0.08 -0.48 1.73
CA SER A 123 0.73 -1.59 1.22
C SER A 123 1.70 -2.12 2.27
N ASN A 124 2.39 -1.22 2.99
CA ASN A 124 3.32 -1.56 4.06
C ASN A 124 2.61 -2.25 5.23
N MET A 125 1.45 -1.75 5.67
CA MET A 125 0.65 -2.40 6.72
C MET A 125 0.17 -3.79 6.32
N LYS A 126 -0.21 -4.01 5.05
CA LYS A 126 -0.59 -5.34 4.55
C LYS A 126 0.60 -6.30 4.54
N LYS A 127 1.77 -5.83 4.11
CA LYS A 127 3.02 -6.61 4.14
C LYS A 127 3.39 -6.99 5.58
N TYR A 128 3.25 -6.07 6.52
CA TYR A 128 3.45 -6.34 7.95
C TYR A 128 2.55 -7.48 8.42
N LEU A 129 1.24 -7.41 8.17
CA LEU A 129 0.30 -8.46 8.56
C LEU A 129 0.69 -9.84 8.00
N SER A 130 1.20 -9.90 6.76
CA SER A 130 1.64 -11.16 6.15
C SER A 130 3.03 -11.64 6.59
N GLY A 131 3.96 -10.73 6.86
CA GLY A 131 5.40 -11.03 6.93
C GLY A 131 6.08 -10.71 8.26
N GLY A 132 5.37 -10.18 9.26
CA GLY A 132 5.95 -9.96 10.58
C GLY A 132 6.74 -8.66 10.74
N VAL A 133 7.24 -8.09 9.64
CA VAL A 133 8.23 -6.99 9.67
C VAL A 133 7.56 -5.65 9.37
N TRP A 134 7.73 -4.68 10.28
CA TRP A 134 7.28 -3.31 10.08
C TRP A 134 8.35 -2.52 9.33
N SER A 135 8.01 -1.98 8.16
CA SER A 135 8.97 -1.28 7.29
C SER A 135 8.83 0.24 7.30
N ASP A 136 7.83 0.78 7.99
CA ASP A 136 7.53 2.21 7.98
C ASP A 136 8.17 2.95 9.16
N PHE A 137 8.52 4.22 8.97
CA PHE A 137 9.07 5.08 10.03
C PHE A 137 7.99 5.68 10.91
N ARG A 138 6.73 5.61 10.51
CA ARG A 138 5.58 6.06 11.29
C ARG A 138 4.63 4.91 11.56
N TYR A 139 3.80 5.05 12.59
CA TYR A 139 2.73 4.09 12.91
C TYR A 139 1.50 4.82 13.45
N GLY A 140 0.36 4.14 13.49
CA GLY A 140 -0.92 4.70 13.95
C GLY A 140 -1.90 4.95 12.82
N GLU A 141 -3.10 5.37 13.18
CA GLU A 141 -4.18 5.63 12.21
C GLU A 141 -3.87 6.86 11.35
N GLN A 142 -3.36 7.91 11.98
CA GLN A 142 -2.97 9.18 11.37
C GLN A 142 -1.45 9.33 11.27
N ARG A 143 -0.72 8.22 11.44
CA ARG A 143 0.75 8.17 11.46
C ARG A 143 1.33 9.04 12.57
N GLU A 144 0.68 9.12 13.72
CA GLU A 144 1.07 9.90 14.89
C GLU A 144 2.37 9.41 15.54
N GLY A 145 2.58 8.10 15.55
CA GLY A 145 3.75 7.46 16.16
C GLY A 145 4.97 7.50 15.25
N ARG A 146 6.17 7.57 15.86
CA ARG A 146 7.46 7.44 15.16
C ARG A 146 8.15 6.15 15.59
N VAL A 147 8.62 5.37 14.62
CA VAL A 147 9.46 4.20 14.84
C VAL A 147 10.92 4.63 14.76
N GLN A 148 11.69 4.28 15.78
CA GLN A 148 13.13 4.46 15.80
C GLN A 148 13.81 3.11 15.66
N LYS A 149 14.84 3.03 14.81
CA LYS A 149 15.67 1.82 14.69
C LYS A 149 16.68 1.81 15.83
N VAL A 150 16.76 0.69 16.53
CA VAL A 150 17.71 0.46 17.62
C VAL A 150 18.66 -0.65 17.20
N CYS A 151 19.96 -0.42 17.35
CA CYS A 151 20.96 -1.46 17.18
C CYS A 151 20.98 -2.35 18.42
N ILE A 152 20.58 -3.61 18.25
CA ILE A 152 20.57 -4.61 19.34
C ILE A 152 21.94 -5.30 19.44
N ALA A 153 22.62 -5.52 18.32
CA ALA A 153 23.91 -6.19 18.25
C ALA A 153 24.86 -5.40 17.36
N MET A 154 26.00 -4.99 17.93
CA MET A 154 27.04 -4.26 17.21
C MET A 154 27.75 -5.17 16.22
N SER A 155 28.11 -4.61 15.07
CA SER A 155 29.00 -5.26 14.10
C SER A 155 30.25 -4.40 13.94
N TYR A 156 31.37 -5.05 13.62
CA TYR A 156 32.68 -4.40 13.54
C TYR A 156 33.31 -4.65 12.16
N TYR A 157 34.20 -3.73 11.77
CA TYR A 157 35.13 -3.91 10.67
C TYR A 157 36.33 -4.79 11.11
N PRO A 158 37.12 -5.32 10.18
CA PRO A 158 38.30 -6.14 10.52
C PRO A 158 39.35 -5.41 11.37
N ASP A 159 39.39 -4.08 11.30
CA ASP A 159 40.25 -3.20 12.11
C ASP A 159 39.70 -2.97 13.54
N GLY A 160 38.57 -3.58 13.88
CA GLY A 160 37.91 -3.43 15.17
C GLY A 160 37.02 -2.19 15.28
N THR A 161 36.89 -1.36 14.23
CA THR A 161 36.04 -0.18 14.29
C THR A 161 34.54 -0.54 14.20
N PRO A 162 33.65 0.11 14.97
CA PRO A 162 32.21 -0.18 14.91
C PRO A 162 31.59 0.21 13.57
N LYS A 163 30.82 -0.69 12.96
CA LYS A 163 30.00 -0.41 11.76
C LYS A 163 28.70 0.23 12.17
N ARG A 164 28.51 1.50 11.82
CA ARG A 164 27.30 2.26 12.15
C ARG A 164 26.55 2.74 10.91
N ASN A 165 25.24 2.53 10.92
CA ASN A 165 24.27 3.04 9.95
C ASN A 165 23.60 4.34 10.45
N TYR A 166 23.49 5.33 9.56
CA TYR A 166 22.82 6.59 9.86
C TYR A 166 21.36 6.40 10.29
N GLY A 167 20.90 7.22 11.23
CA GLY A 167 19.53 7.22 11.73
C GLY A 167 19.18 6.03 12.63
N THR A 168 20.16 5.22 13.01
CA THR A 168 20.02 4.13 13.98
C THR A 168 20.49 4.60 15.35
N TRP A 169 19.72 4.30 16.40
CA TRP A 169 20.11 4.54 17.77
C TRP A 169 21.00 3.42 18.28
N TYR A 170 22.08 3.80 18.95
CA TYR A 170 23.12 2.88 19.41
C TYR A 170 23.25 2.96 20.93
N PRO A 171 23.17 1.84 21.67
CA PRO A 171 23.25 1.83 23.13
C PRO A 171 24.60 2.25 23.71
N ASP A 172 25.71 2.00 22.99
CA ASP A 172 27.08 2.28 23.43
C ASP A 172 27.38 3.78 23.51
N ILE A 173 26.89 4.54 22.53
CA ILE A 173 27.00 6.00 22.48
C ILE A 173 25.75 6.71 23.03
N ALA A 174 24.72 5.95 23.41
CA ALA A 174 23.40 6.41 23.85
C ALA A 174 22.71 7.44 22.93
N GLN A 175 23.12 7.51 21.67
CA GLN A 175 22.69 8.53 20.70
C GLN A 175 22.36 7.92 19.33
N VAL A 176 21.68 8.70 18.50
CA VAL A 176 21.42 8.34 17.10
C VAL A 176 22.65 8.67 16.27
N TRP A 177 23.12 7.73 15.47
CA TRP A 177 24.24 7.99 14.56
C TRP A 177 23.82 8.98 13.47
N THR A 178 24.41 10.18 13.51
CA THR A 178 24.21 11.26 12.54
C THR A 178 25.54 11.57 11.84
N ARG A 179 25.46 12.31 10.73
CA ARG A 179 26.65 12.76 9.99
C ARG A 179 27.52 13.74 10.80
N GLU A 180 26.88 14.52 11.67
CA GLU A 180 27.55 15.45 12.58
C GLU A 180 28.37 14.67 13.62
N LEU A 181 27.76 13.66 14.24
CA LEU A 181 28.42 12.82 15.23
C LEU A 181 29.59 12.03 14.62
N GLU A 182 29.45 11.53 13.39
CA GLU A 182 30.56 10.89 12.69
C GLU A 182 31.76 11.83 12.51
N ALA A 183 31.52 13.09 12.12
CA ALA A 183 32.57 14.08 11.95
C ALA A 183 33.24 14.45 13.29
N GLU A 184 32.48 14.54 14.39
CA GLU A 184 33.02 14.75 15.74
C GLU A 184 33.96 13.59 16.15
N PHE A 185 33.54 12.35 15.94
CA PHE A 185 34.37 11.17 16.21
C PHE A 185 35.63 11.09 15.33
N GLU A 186 35.57 11.59 14.09
CA GLU A 186 36.75 11.69 13.23
C GLU A 186 37.72 12.78 13.70
N LEU A 187 37.21 13.91 14.21
CA LEU A 187 38.03 14.98 14.78
C LEU A 187 38.73 14.54 16.07
N ASP A 188 38.00 13.88 16.98
CA ASP A 188 38.56 13.40 18.24
C ASP A 188 39.69 12.38 18.03
N LYS A 189 39.54 11.46 17.06
CA LYS A 189 40.60 10.52 16.68
C LYS A 189 41.89 11.21 16.23
N ASN A 190 41.78 12.40 15.65
CA ASN A 190 42.93 13.18 15.18
C ASN A 190 43.56 14.03 16.29
N TYR A 191 42.91 14.16 17.46
CA TYR A 191 43.39 14.97 18.58
C TYR A 191 44.21 14.16 19.61
N GLU A 192 44.03 12.84 19.64
CA GLU A 192 44.81 11.93 20.50
C GLU A 192 46.14 11.45 19.85
N GLY A 193 46.56 12.06 18.74
CA GLY A 193 47.79 11.75 18.00
C GLY A 193 48.95 12.68 18.28
#